data_AF-A0A645EQ95-F1
#
_entry.id   AF-A0A645EQ95-F1
#
_cell.length_a   1.000
_cell.length_b   1.000
_cell.length_c   1.000
_cell.angle_alpha   90.00
_cell.angle_beta   90.00
_cell.angle_gamma   90.00
#
_symmetry.space_group_name_H-M   'P 1'
#
loop_
_entity.id
_entity.type
_entity.pdbx_description
1 polymer ?
#
loop_
_entity_poly.entity_id
_entity_poly.type
_entity_poly.pdbx_seq_one_letter_code
_entity_poly.pdbx_strand_id
1 'polypeptide(L)'
;MELGLWDALEGTHLMMIGTFSIGATGVASLEEVALMCVTENWIPFESTFEKMALDALTQQNRRFMKGMRYNLPSTRPLACAVASDTEPEPTAMYVVPPGASEDYAAAVDELIAESKLPSWKWVAGEAPMPALPALPEHGR
;
A
#
# COMPACT_ATOMS: atom_id res chain seq x y z
N MET A 1 12.07 5.83 -2.42
CA MET A 1 11.78 5.75 -0.97
C MET A 1 12.50 6.89 -0.27
N GLU A 2 11.80 7.62 0.60
CA GLU A 2 12.38 8.70 1.40
C GLU A 2 12.72 8.17 2.80
N LEU A 3 14.00 8.19 3.20
CA LEU A 3 14.43 7.71 4.52
C LEU A 3 13.78 8.49 5.68
N GLY A 4 13.44 9.76 5.45
CA GLY A 4 12.72 10.59 6.43
C GLY A 4 11.31 10.09 6.74
N LEU A 5 10.68 9.32 5.84
CA LEU A 5 9.36 8.73 6.09
C LEU A 5 9.43 7.63 7.16
N TRP A 6 10.51 6.85 7.18
CA TRP A 6 10.71 5.80 8.19
C TRP A 6 10.97 6.40 9.58
N ASP A 7 11.82 7.41 9.68
CA ASP A 7 12.17 8.08 10.94
C ASP A 7 10.94 8.77 11.60
N ALA A 8 9.99 9.22 10.77
CA ALA A 8 8.80 9.93 11.22
C ALA A 8 7.62 9.03 11.64
N LEU A 9 7.68 7.71 11.42
CA LEU A 9 6.54 6.81 11.62
C LEU A 9 6.83 5.73 12.66
N GLU A 10 6.19 5.85 13.83
CA GLU A 10 6.19 4.81 14.87
C GLU A 10 5.61 3.48 14.35
N GLY A 11 6.10 2.37 14.89
CA GLY A 11 5.64 1.02 14.48
C GLY A 11 5.98 0.67 13.03
N THR A 12 7.15 1.11 12.53
CA THR A 12 7.63 0.77 11.18
C THR A 12 9.04 0.20 11.22
N HIS A 13 9.35 -0.59 10.19
CA HIS A 13 10.71 -1.09 9.95
C HIS A 13 11.21 -0.65 8.57
N LEU A 14 12.53 -0.58 8.45
CA LEU A 14 13.22 -0.46 7.16
C LEU A 14 13.66 -1.86 6.71
N MET A 15 13.11 -2.35 5.60
CA MET A 15 13.56 -3.59 4.98
C MET A 15 14.54 -3.27 3.84
N MET A 16 15.71 -3.90 3.89
CA MET A 16 16.71 -3.86 2.83
C MET A 16 16.76 -5.22 2.12
N ILE A 17 16.75 -5.20 0.79
CA ILE A 17 17.01 -6.37 -0.05
C ILE A 17 18.15 -6.00 -0.98
N GLY A 18 19.14 -6.88 -1.13
CA GLY A 18 20.27 -6.61 -2.01
C GLY A 18 20.99 -7.87 -2.42
N THR A 19 21.80 -7.75 -3.47
CA THR A 19 22.72 -8.79 -3.91
C THR A 19 24.13 -8.40 -3.45
N PHE A 20 24.87 -9.37 -2.94
CA PHE A 20 26.25 -9.15 -2.52
C PHE A 20 27.17 -10.22 -3.11
N SER A 21 28.42 -9.84 -3.33
CA SER A 21 29.49 -10.71 -3.78
C SER A 21 30.58 -10.79 -2.70
N ILE A 22 31.39 -11.84 -2.71
CA ILE A 22 32.59 -11.95 -1.87
C ILE A 22 33.78 -12.12 -2.81
N GLY A 23 34.71 -11.18 -2.77
CA GLY A 23 35.93 -11.22 -3.58
C GLY A 23 36.91 -12.28 -3.10
N ALA A 24 37.93 -12.57 -3.94
CA ALA A 24 38.95 -13.59 -3.63
C ALA A 24 39.77 -13.32 -2.36
N THR A 25 39.83 -12.06 -1.90
CA THR A 25 40.45 -11.65 -0.64
C THR A 25 39.53 -11.79 0.58
N GLY A 26 38.29 -12.26 0.39
CA GLY A 26 37.28 -12.41 1.44
C GLY A 26 36.48 -11.13 1.75
N VAL A 27 36.71 -10.03 1.02
CA VAL A 27 35.95 -8.78 1.19
C VAL A 27 34.58 -8.90 0.54
N ALA A 28 33.52 -8.60 1.28
CA ALA A 28 32.16 -8.57 0.77
C ALA A 28 31.85 -7.21 0.12
N SER A 29 31.21 -7.24 -1.06
CA SER A 29 30.75 -6.07 -1.80
C SER A 29 29.25 -6.15 -2.01
N LEU A 30 28.55 -5.03 -1.82
CA LEU A 30 27.12 -4.92 -2.08
C LEU A 30 26.94 -4.38 -3.50
N GLU A 31 26.31 -5.16 -4.38
CA GLU A 31 26.20 -4.85 -5.80
C GLU A 31 24.94 -4.02 -6.09
N GLU A 32 23.81 -4.47 -5.54
CA GLU A 32 22.51 -3.81 -5.71
C GLU A 32 21.77 -3.76 -4.37
N VAL A 33 21.01 -2.68 -4.15
CA VAL A 33 20.20 -2.49 -2.94
C VAL A 33 18.86 -1.88 -3.29
N ALA A 34 17.80 -2.45 -2.71
CA ALA A 34 16.48 -1.90 -2.62
C ALA A 34 16.10 -1.72 -1.14
N LEU A 35 15.40 -0.61 -0.85
CA LEU A 35 14.88 -0.29 0.46
C LEU A 35 13.36 -0.13 0.38
N MET A 36 12.65 -0.61 1.39
CA MET A 36 11.21 -0.39 1.55
C MET A 36 10.85 -0.15 3.02
N CYS A 37 9.93 0.79 3.26
CA CYS A 37 9.25 0.88 4.55
C CYS A 37 8.25 -0.27 4.67
N VAL A 38 8.22 -0.91 5.84
CA VAL A 38 7.21 -1.91 6.16
C VAL A 38 6.53 -1.58 7.49
N THR A 39 5.25 -1.92 7.62
CA THR A 39 4.50 -1.79 8.89
C THR A 39 5.06 -2.73 9.96
N GLU A 40 4.60 -2.60 11.20
CA GLU A 40 4.89 -3.54 12.30
C GLU A 40 4.60 -5.00 11.93
N ASN A 41 3.62 -5.22 11.04
CA ASN A 41 3.24 -6.55 10.54
C ASN A 41 3.99 -6.93 9.25
N TRP A 42 5.12 -6.28 8.94
CA TRP A 42 5.98 -6.54 7.79
C TRP A 42 5.30 -6.36 6.42
N ILE A 43 4.30 -5.47 6.34
CA ILE A 43 3.59 -5.15 5.10
C ILE A 43 4.24 -3.92 4.45
N PRO A 44 4.72 -3.98 3.20
CA PRO A 44 5.33 -2.83 2.53
C PRO A 44 4.30 -1.72 2.25
N PHE A 45 4.75 -0.47 2.37
CA PHE A 45 3.95 0.72 2.05
C PHE A 45 4.83 1.83 1.45
N GLU A 46 4.21 2.69 0.65
CA GLU A 46 4.86 3.77 -0.11
C GLU A 46 4.53 5.16 0.44
N SER A 47 3.48 5.29 1.26
CA SER A 47 3.07 6.57 1.88
C SER A 47 2.42 6.39 3.25
N THR A 48 2.40 7.45 4.06
CA THR A 48 1.70 7.47 5.35
C THR A 48 0.21 7.15 5.21
N PHE A 49 -0.47 7.65 4.19
CA PHE A 49 -1.90 7.41 3.98
C PHE A 49 -2.19 5.97 3.58
N GLU A 50 -1.32 5.37 2.77
CA GLU A 50 -1.40 3.93 2.51
C GLU A 50 -1.18 3.13 3.80
N LYS A 51 -0.16 3.46 4.60
CA LYS A 51 0.07 2.83 5.90
C LYS A 51 -1.17 2.90 6.79
N MET A 52 -1.84 4.06 6.87
CA MET A 52 -3.06 4.21 7.67
C MET A 52 -4.17 3.24 7.25
N ALA A 53 -4.38 3.07 5.94
CA ALA A 53 -5.36 2.12 5.42
C ALA A 53 -4.98 0.66 5.76
N LEU A 54 -3.70 0.31 5.64
CA LEU A 54 -3.19 -1.03 5.97
C LEU A 54 -3.28 -1.32 7.47
N ASP A 55 -2.90 -0.35 8.31
CA ASP A 55 -3.00 -0.47 9.76
C ASP A 55 -4.45 -0.67 10.18
N ALA A 56 -5.40 0.06 9.59
CA ALA A 56 -6.82 -0.11 9.87
C ALA A 56 -7.31 -1.52 9.48
N LEU A 57 -6.89 -2.04 8.32
CA LEU A 57 -7.20 -3.40 7.89
C LEU A 57 -6.63 -4.42 8.90
N THR A 58 -5.37 -4.27 9.30
CA THR A 58 -4.73 -5.22 10.23
C THR A 58 -5.31 -5.14 11.65
N GLN A 59 -5.55 -3.95 12.17
CA GLN A 59 -6.18 -3.76 13.50
C GLN A 59 -7.59 -4.35 13.59
N GLN A 60 -8.33 -4.34 12.48
CA GLN A 60 -9.66 -4.95 12.39
C GLN A 60 -9.62 -6.44 11.99
N ASN A 61 -8.43 -7.07 11.97
CA ASN A 61 -8.24 -8.48 11.57
C ASN A 61 -8.86 -8.81 10.20
N ARG A 62 -8.78 -7.86 9.26
CA ARG A 62 -9.33 -8.01 7.92
C ARG A 62 -8.48 -8.94 7.09
N ARG A 63 -9.12 -9.72 6.20
CA ARG A 63 -8.42 -10.51 5.19
C ARG A 63 -8.27 -9.67 3.92
N PHE A 64 -7.03 -9.45 3.48
CA PHE A 64 -6.77 -8.66 2.28
C PHE A 64 -5.53 -9.13 1.54
N MET A 65 -5.45 -8.75 0.27
CA MET A 65 -4.24 -8.87 -0.56
C MET A 65 -3.63 -7.48 -0.74
N LYS A 66 -2.33 -7.32 -0.47
CA LYS A 66 -1.60 -6.07 -0.72
C LYS A 66 -1.27 -5.96 -2.21
N GLY A 67 -1.65 -4.85 -2.84
CA GLY A 67 -1.22 -4.53 -4.20
C GLY A 67 0.24 -4.08 -4.21
N MET A 68 1.07 -4.66 -5.07
CA MET A 68 2.50 -4.32 -5.15
C MET A 68 2.80 -3.58 -6.45
N ARG A 69 3.58 -2.50 -6.35
CA ARG A 69 3.97 -1.66 -7.48
C ARG A 69 5.13 -2.26 -8.27
N TYR A 70 4.95 -3.44 -8.85
CA TYR A 70 5.98 -4.07 -9.67
C TYR A 70 6.09 -3.37 -11.03
N ASN A 71 7.23 -2.69 -11.29
CA ASN A 71 7.52 -1.97 -12.55
C ASN A 71 6.51 -0.88 -12.93
N LEU A 72 5.64 -0.47 -12.00
CA LEU A 72 4.63 0.55 -12.25
C LEU A 72 5.15 1.91 -11.74
N PRO A 73 5.13 2.99 -12.54
CA PRO A 73 5.58 4.30 -12.08
C PRO A 73 4.74 4.81 -10.91
N SER A 74 5.32 5.61 -10.01
CA SER A 74 4.58 6.24 -8.91
C SER A 74 3.47 7.19 -9.39
N THR A 75 3.56 7.69 -10.62
CA THR A 75 2.56 8.53 -11.27
C THR A 75 1.33 7.77 -11.78
N ARG A 76 1.36 6.43 -11.75
CA ARG A 76 0.20 5.60 -12.13
C ARG A 76 -0.49 5.10 -10.86
N PRO A 77 -1.82 5.23 -10.73
CA PRO A 77 -2.50 4.70 -9.56
C PRO A 77 -2.52 3.18 -9.51
N LEU A 78 -2.70 2.62 -8.32
CA LEU A 78 -2.93 1.19 -8.09
C LEU A 78 -3.89 1.01 -6.91
N ALA A 79 -4.63 -0.11 -6.89
CA ALA A 79 -5.37 -0.52 -5.70
C ALA A 79 -4.37 -0.98 -4.64
N CYS A 80 -4.23 -0.21 -3.54
CA CYS A 80 -3.20 -0.48 -2.53
C CYS A 80 -3.46 -1.77 -1.78
N ALA A 81 -4.74 -2.16 -1.65
CA ALA A 81 -5.17 -3.44 -1.11
C ALA A 81 -6.46 -3.89 -1.78
N VAL A 82 -6.76 -5.18 -1.68
CA VAL A 82 -8.07 -5.76 -2.01
C VAL A 82 -8.57 -6.49 -0.77
N ALA A 83 -9.61 -5.98 -0.13
CA ALA A 83 -10.28 -6.63 1.00
C ALA A 83 -11.04 -7.85 0.49
N SER A 84 -10.58 -9.05 0.82
CA SER A 84 -11.11 -10.33 0.32
C SER A 84 -12.14 -10.96 1.24
N ASP A 85 -12.54 -10.24 2.29
CA ASP A 85 -13.56 -10.61 3.27
C ASP A 85 -14.90 -9.86 3.08
N THR A 86 -15.03 -9.07 2.00
CA THR A 86 -16.28 -8.41 1.63
C THR A 86 -17.10 -9.29 0.70
N GLU A 87 -18.43 -9.13 0.76
CA GLU A 87 -19.39 -9.84 -0.10
C GLU A 87 -20.33 -8.84 -0.80
N PRO A 88 -20.88 -9.18 -1.99
CA PRO A 88 -20.71 -10.45 -2.72
C PRO A 88 -19.35 -10.60 -3.41
N GLU A 89 -18.58 -9.53 -3.52
CA GLU A 89 -17.27 -9.50 -4.17
C GLU A 89 -16.21 -8.83 -3.27
N PRO A 90 -14.91 -9.17 -3.44
CA PRO A 90 -13.81 -8.44 -2.82
C PRO A 90 -13.83 -6.96 -3.17
N THR A 91 -13.46 -6.09 -2.23
CA THR A 91 -13.44 -4.63 -2.45
C THR A 91 -12.02 -4.14 -2.73
N ALA A 92 -11.82 -3.51 -3.89
CA ALA A 92 -10.56 -2.86 -4.23
C ALA A 92 -10.43 -1.51 -3.52
N MET A 93 -9.28 -1.26 -2.90
CA MET A 93 -9.05 -0.07 -2.08
C MET A 93 -8.04 0.86 -2.75
N TYR A 94 -8.41 2.13 -2.93
CA TYR A 94 -7.62 3.16 -3.60
C TYR A 94 -7.38 4.33 -2.66
N VAL A 95 -6.12 4.73 -2.52
CA VAL A 95 -5.72 5.91 -1.74
C VAL A 95 -5.14 6.95 -2.69
N VAL A 96 -5.81 8.08 -2.83
CA VAL A 96 -5.33 9.24 -3.58
C VAL A 96 -4.53 10.13 -2.62
N PRO A 97 -3.24 10.37 -2.85
CA PRO A 97 -2.42 11.16 -1.94
C PRO A 97 -2.83 12.64 -1.96
N PRO A 98 -2.57 13.39 -0.87
CA PRO A 98 -2.82 14.84 -0.86
C PRO A 98 -2.00 15.54 -1.94
N GLY A 99 -2.61 16.51 -2.62
CA GLY A 99 -1.95 17.23 -3.71
C GLY A 99 -1.70 16.40 -4.96
N ALA A 100 -2.36 15.24 -5.10
CA ALA A 100 -2.40 14.52 -6.38
C ALA A 100 -2.89 15.45 -7.50
N SER A 101 -2.28 15.31 -8.69
CA SER A 101 -2.74 16.06 -9.87
C SER A 101 -4.13 15.61 -10.31
N GLU A 102 -4.83 16.47 -11.05
CA GLU A 102 -6.10 16.11 -11.69
C GLU A 102 -5.95 14.88 -12.59
N ASP A 103 -4.85 14.76 -13.33
CA ASP A 103 -4.53 13.60 -14.15
C ASP A 103 -4.42 12.30 -13.32
N TYR A 104 -3.79 12.36 -12.15
CA TYR A 104 -3.67 11.20 -11.27
C TYR A 104 -5.04 10.81 -10.70
N ALA A 105 -5.84 11.79 -10.26
CA ALA A 105 -7.18 11.55 -9.75
C ALA A 105 -8.10 10.95 -10.84
N ALA A 106 -8.04 11.49 -12.06
CA ALA A 106 -8.76 10.95 -13.22
C ALA A 106 -8.33 9.52 -13.56
N ALA A 107 -7.03 9.22 -13.50
CA ALA A 107 -6.53 7.86 -13.71
C ALA A 107 -6.99 6.87 -12.63
N VAL A 108 -7.21 7.32 -11.38
CA VAL A 108 -7.82 6.49 -10.32
C VAL A 108 -9.27 6.19 -10.69
N ASP A 109 -10.02 7.20 -11.13
CA ASP A 109 -11.42 7.03 -11.51
C ASP A 109 -11.58 6.13 -12.74
N GLU A 110 -10.67 6.23 -13.71
CA GLU A 110 -10.60 5.32 -14.86
C GLU A 110 -10.34 3.88 -14.43
N LEU A 111 -9.34 3.64 -13.56
CA LEU A 111 -9.06 2.31 -13.02
C LEU A 111 -10.24 1.72 -12.24
N ILE A 112 -10.98 2.56 -11.51
CA ILE A 112 -12.18 2.14 -10.78
C ILE A 112 -13.29 1.78 -11.77
N ALA A 113 -13.49 2.59 -12.82
CA ALA A 113 -14.53 2.35 -13.83
C ALA A 113 -14.27 1.09 -14.67
N GLU A 114 -13.01 0.75 -14.92
CA GLU A 114 -12.60 -0.47 -15.63
C GLU A 114 -12.62 -1.72 -14.74
N SER A 115 -12.55 -1.54 -13.41
CA SER A 115 -12.59 -2.62 -12.44
C SER A 115 -13.98 -3.26 -12.37
N LYS A 116 -14.00 -4.59 -12.26
CA LYS A 116 -15.24 -5.33 -11.95
C LYS A 116 -15.57 -5.34 -10.46
N LEU A 117 -14.57 -5.05 -9.62
CA LEU A 117 -14.70 -5.09 -8.17
C LEU A 117 -15.33 -3.80 -7.64
N PRO A 118 -16.16 -3.88 -6.58
CA PRO A 118 -16.52 -2.72 -5.77
C PRO A 118 -15.27 -1.95 -5.34
N SER A 119 -15.40 -0.62 -5.25
CA SER A 119 -14.30 0.25 -4.87
C SER A 119 -14.53 0.94 -3.53
N TRP A 120 -13.46 1.04 -2.77
CA TRP A 120 -13.31 1.95 -1.64
C TRP A 120 -12.25 2.97 -2.03
N LYS A 121 -12.62 4.25 -2.12
CA LYS A 121 -11.71 5.33 -2.50
C LYS A 121 -11.57 6.31 -1.35
N TRP A 122 -10.33 6.63 -0.99
CA TRP A 122 -10.02 7.69 -0.05
C TRP A 122 -9.19 8.78 -0.73
N VAL A 123 -9.69 10.00 -0.73
CA VAL A 123 -8.93 11.20 -1.12
C VAL A 123 -8.31 11.80 0.13
N ALA A 124 -7.04 11.46 0.37
CA ALA A 124 -6.33 11.85 1.56
C ALA A 124 -6.04 13.36 1.59
N GLY A 125 -6.13 13.97 2.77
CA GLY A 125 -5.93 15.41 2.97
C GLY A 125 -7.16 16.28 2.67
N GLU A 126 -8.11 15.79 1.87
CA GLU A 126 -9.40 16.46 1.65
C GLU A 126 -10.48 16.02 2.65
N ALA A 127 -10.49 14.74 2.98
CA ALA A 127 -11.46 14.14 3.89
C ALA A 127 -10.78 13.17 4.87
N PRO A 128 -11.36 12.96 6.07
CA PRO A 128 -10.92 11.89 6.96
C PRO A 128 -11.03 10.53 6.24
N MET A 129 -10.22 9.56 6.66
CA MET A 129 -10.27 8.21 6.11
C MET A 129 -11.69 7.64 6.27
N PRO A 130 -12.35 7.19 5.18
CA PRO A 130 -13.65 6.55 5.27
C PRO A 130 -13.59 5.29 6.14
N ALA A 131 -14.73 4.88 6.70
CA ALA A 131 -14.83 3.57 7.33
C ALA A 131 -14.47 2.47 6.32
N LEU A 132 -13.83 1.39 6.79
CA LEU A 132 -13.54 0.24 5.94
C LEU A 132 -14.83 -0.38 5.40
N PRO A 133 -14.79 -1.03 4.21
CA PRO A 133 -15.95 -1.73 3.66
C PRO A 133 -16.56 -2.70 4.67
N ALA A 134 -17.89 -2.71 4.77
CA ALA A 134 -18.61 -3.56 5.70
C ALA A 134 -18.35 -5.05 5.41
N LEU A 135 -18.30 -5.85 6.48
CA LEU A 135 -18.26 -7.31 6.39
C LEU A 135 -19.68 -7.84 6.16
N PRO A 136 -19.83 -9.01 5.51
CA PRO A 136 -21.11 -9.70 5.48
C PRO A 136 -21.61 -9.99 6.89
N GLU A 137 -22.91 -9.79 7.12
CA GLU A 137 -23.56 -10.22 8.35
C GLU A 137 -23.49 -11.75 8.42
N HIS A 138 -22.57 -12.27 9.23
CA HIS A 138 -22.57 -13.70 9.54
C HIS A 138 -23.79 -13.97 10.42
N GLY A 139 -24.77 -14.69 9.89
CA GLY A 139 -25.91 -15.19 10.65
C GLY A 139 -25.38 -15.92 11.90
N ARG A 140 -25.72 -15.38 13.08
CA ARG A 140 -25.48 -16.02 14.36
C ARG A 140 -26.25 -17.34 14.48
#